data_AF-A0A352RRP7-F1
#
_entry.id   AF-A0A352RRP7-F1
#
_cell.length_a   1.000
_cell.length_b   1.000
_cell.length_c   1.000
_cell.angle_alpha   90.00
_cell.angle_beta   90.00
_cell.angle_gamma   90.00
#
_symmetry.space_group_name_H-M   'P 1'
#
loop_
_entity.id
_entity.type
_entity.pdbx_description
1 polymer ?
#
loop_
_entity_poly.entity_id
_entity_poly.type
_entity_poly.pdbx_seq_one_letter_code
_entity_poly.pdbx_strand_id
1 'polypeptide(L)'
;MLRYRMLMFKLNRLVGKNRLTGAEEISLAGQFAEMITSQEEVDRIIADLVDHENPQVRRIGLAAIRRSHRFGGQTLMQAVLRRLADVEGWLRHDAVWIAQEGQLDSAELRAALRRVAGNVRLPQDAVRARDNPADGLLHAAVRARHVLDALIKKSAAAHNAALAAGGALAGANDGKPYAQGSIGQIHSAHRQLQRKMAARKLRSSTKLKFRKVEPRYAENDNRRFLL
;
A
#
# COMPACT_ATOMS: atom_id res chain seq x y z
N MET A 1 -32.07 16.86 -5.17
CA MET A 1 -32.56 15.94 -6.23
C MET A 1 -32.53 16.54 -7.64
N LEU A 2 -33.07 17.74 -7.90
CA LEU A 2 -33.11 18.32 -9.26
C LEU A 2 -31.72 18.49 -9.90
N ARG A 3 -30.74 19.00 -9.14
CA ARG A 3 -29.35 19.20 -9.59
C ARG A 3 -28.68 17.89 -10.04
N TYR A 4 -28.91 16.79 -9.31
CA TYR A 4 -28.38 15.46 -9.66
C TYR A 4 -28.90 15.00 -11.01
N ARG A 5 -30.22 15.08 -11.20
CA ARG A 5 -30.87 14.68 -12.46
C ARG A 5 -30.38 15.53 -13.64
N MET A 6 -30.19 16.82 -13.45
CA MET A 6 -29.62 17.70 -14.48
C MET A 6 -28.17 17.33 -14.82
N LEU A 7 -27.36 16.99 -13.82
CA LEU A 7 -25.98 16.54 -14.04
C LEU A 7 -25.92 15.20 -14.77
N MET A 8 -26.74 14.23 -14.37
CA MET A 8 -26.87 12.95 -15.07
C MET A 8 -27.35 13.14 -16.51
N PHE A 9 -28.32 14.03 -16.75
CA PHE A 9 -28.76 14.36 -18.10
C PHE A 9 -27.64 14.99 -18.94
N LYS A 10 -26.87 15.93 -18.36
CA LYS A 10 -25.71 16.53 -19.03
C LYS A 10 -24.65 15.48 -19.35
N LEU A 11 -24.33 14.62 -18.40
CA LEU A 11 -23.39 13.51 -18.57
C LEU A 11 -23.83 12.59 -19.72
N ASN A 12 -25.06 12.08 -19.67
CA ASN A 12 -25.59 11.17 -20.69
C ASN A 12 -25.61 11.82 -22.08
N ARG A 13 -25.92 13.12 -22.16
CA ARG A 13 -25.87 13.87 -23.42
C ARG A 13 -24.45 14.03 -23.97
N LEU A 14 -23.45 14.22 -23.10
CA LEU A 14 -22.05 14.34 -23.52
C LEU A 14 -21.47 12.99 -23.94
N VAL A 15 -21.77 11.94 -23.18
CA VAL A 15 -21.41 10.55 -23.50
C VAL A 15 -22.03 10.12 -24.82
N GLY A 16 -23.34 10.32 -25.01
CA GLY A 16 -24.04 9.93 -26.24
C GLY A 16 -23.58 10.67 -27.51
N LYS A 17 -22.94 11.83 -27.35
CA LYS A 17 -22.33 12.58 -28.47
C LYS A 17 -20.83 12.33 -28.62
N ASN A 18 -20.24 11.49 -27.76
CA ASN A 18 -18.80 11.25 -27.67
C ASN A 18 -17.98 12.56 -27.58
N ARG A 19 -18.49 13.56 -26.85
CA ARG A 19 -17.87 14.88 -26.71
C ARG A 19 -17.13 15.07 -25.39
N LEU A 20 -17.00 14.00 -24.61
CA LEU A 20 -16.51 14.05 -23.25
C LEU A 20 -14.99 14.22 -23.26
N THR A 21 -14.55 15.45 -22.98
CA THR A 21 -13.12 15.80 -22.89
C THR A 21 -12.59 15.60 -21.46
N GLY A 22 -11.27 15.48 -21.30
CA GLY A 22 -10.66 15.34 -19.96
C GLY A 22 -10.97 16.51 -19.01
N ALA A 23 -11.11 17.73 -19.53
CA ALA A 23 -11.53 18.89 -18.73
C ALA A 23 -12.98 18.77 -18.24
N GLU A 24 -13.86 18.23 -19.09
CA GLU A 24 -15.26 17.96 -18.72
C GLU A 24 -15.36 16.82 -17.70
N GLU A 25 -14.56 15.76 -17.83
CA GLU A 25 -14.47 14.67 -16.83
C GLU A 25 -14.13 15.24 -15.45
N ILE A 26 -13.09 16.09 -15.40
CA ILE A 26 -12.65 16.78 -14.18
C ILE A 26 -13.77 17.69 -13.65
N SER A 27 -14.41 18.49 -14.50
CA SER A 27 -15.45 19.43 -14.06
C SER A 27 -16.69 18.70 -13.52
N LEU A 28 -17.14 17.64 -14.20
CA LEU A 28 -18.28 16.83 -13.79
C LEU A 28 -17.99 16.07 -12.50
N ALA A 29 -16.79 15.50 -12.35
CA ALA A 29 -16.39 14.84 -11.11
C ALA A 29 -16.39 15.80 -9.91
N GLY A 30 -16.02 17.08 -10.12
CA GLY A 30 -16.10 18.12 -9.08
C GLY A 30 -17.55 18.42 -8.69
N GLN A 31 -18.42 18.60 -9.67
CA GLN A 31 -19.85 18.85 -9.43
C GLN A 31 -20.53 17.66 -8.73
N PHE A 32 -20.21 16.42 -9.11
CA PHE A 32 -20.71 15.24 -8.41
C PHE A 32 -20.14 15.14 -6.99
N ALA A 33 -18.87 15.47 -6.76
CA ALA A 33 -18.27 15.46 -5.43
C ALA A 33 -18.95 16.47 -4.48
N GLU A 34 -19.27 17.66 -4.95
CA GLU A 34 -20.01 18.68 -4.18
C GLU A 34 -21.43 18.23 -3.82
N MET A 35 -22.02 17.34 -4.61
CA MET A 35 -23.32 16.75 -4.34
C MET A 35 -23.30 15.66 -3.28
N ILE A 36 -22.14 15.12 -2.93
CA ILE A 36 -22.00 14.08 -1.91
C ILE A 36 -21.99 14.74 -0.54
N THR A 37 -23.16 14.83 0.07
CA THR A 37 -23.33 15.33 1.44
C THR A 37 -23.50 14.20 2.45
N SER A 38 -23.99 13.03 2.01
CA SER A 38 -24.28 11.87 2.84
C SER A 38 -23.71 10.57 2.24
N GLN A 39 -23.61 9.51 3.07
CA GLN A 39 -23.13 8.20 2.59
C GLN A 39 -24.11 7.53 1.62
N GLU A 40 -25.42 7.77 1.76
CA GLU A 40 -26.44 7.26 0.84
C GLU A 40 -26.29 7.84 -0.57
N GLU A 41 -25.73 9.06 -0.69
CA GLU A 41 -25.43 9.68 -1.98
C GLU A 41 -24.17 9.07 -2.62
N VAL A 42 -23.23 8.60 -1.81
CA VAL A 42 -22.08 7.81 -2.30
C VAL A 42 -22.57 6.51 -2.93
N ASP A 43 -23.46 5.78 -2.24
CA ASP A 43 -24.00 4.52 -2.76
C ASP A 43 -24.80 4.73 -4.07
N ARG A 44 -25.53 5.85 -4.20
CA ARG A 44 -26.18 6.24 -5.46
C ARG A 44 -25.18 6.51 -6.58
N ILE A 45 -24.12 7.27 -6.30
CA ILE A 45 -23.05 7.53 -7.29
C ILE A 45 -22.32 6.24 -7.69
N ILE A 46 -22.15 5.31 -6.76
CA ILE A 46 -21.57 4.01 -7.07
C ILE A 46 -22.44 3.28 -8.08
N ALA A 47 -23.75 3.18 -7.82
CA ALA A 47 -24.69 2.50 -8.69
C ALA A 47 -24.77 3.16 -10.08
N ASP A 48 -24.86 4.49 -10.13
CA ASP A 48 -25.14 5.21 -11.38
C ASP A 48 -23.89 5.51 -12.22
N LEU A 49 -22.73 5.72 -11.58
CA LEU A 49 -21.49 6.13 -12.26
C LEU A 49 -20.38 5.07 -12.21
N VAL A 50 -20.08 4.52 -11.03
CA VAL A 50 -18.91 3.64 -10.86
C VAL A 50 -19.12 2.27 -11.52
N ASP A 51 -20.35 1.77 -11.53
CA ASP A 51 -20.71 0.51 -12.18
C ASP A 51 -21.22 0.70 -13.63
N HIS A 52 -21.11 1.91 -14.18
CA HIS A 52 -21.52 2.22 -15.55
C HIS A 52 -20.67 1.49 -16.61
N GLU A 53 -21.28 1.15 -17.75
CA GLU A 53 -20.62 0.40 -18.84
C GLU A 53 -19.49 1.21 -19.52
N ASN A 54 -19.70 2.51 -19.70
CA ASN A 54 -18.69 3.42 -20.26
C ASN A 54 -17.55 3.71 -19.25
N PRO A 55 -16.27 3.45 -19.62
CA PRO A 55 -15.11 3.69 -18.74
C PRO A 55 -14.92 5.16 -18.33
N GLN A 56 -15.24 6.13 -19.19
CA GLN A 56 -15.13 7.56 -18.85
C GLN A 56 -16.09 7.94 -17.73
N VAL A 57 -17.31 7.38 -17.76
CA VAL A 57 -18.31 7.59 -16.71
C VAL A 57 -17.84 7.01 -15.38
N ARG A 58 -17.26 5.80 -15.41
CA ARG A 58 -16.65 5.19 -14.22
C ARG A 58 -15.54 6.06 -13.64
N ARG A 59 -14.70 6.65 -14.50
CA ARG A 59 -13.61 7.54 -14.07
C ARG A 59 -14.16 8.78 -13.36
N ILE A 60 -15.22 9.38 -13.91
CA ILE A 60 -15.90 10.51 -13.27
C ILE A 60 -16.43 10.11 -11.88
N GLY A 61 -17.08 8.94 -11.78
CA GLY A 61 -17.59 8.41 -10.52
C GLY A 61 -16.49 8.21 -9.46
N LEU A 62 -15.39 7.53 -9.82
CA LEU A 62 -14.26 7.32 -8.92
C LEU A 62 -13.59 8.64 -8.51
N ALA A 63 -13.40 9.56 -9.46
CA ALA A 63 -12.84 10.87 -9.18
C ALA A 63 -13.75 11.71 -8.26
N ALA A 64 -15.08 11.60 -8.40
CA ALA A 64 -16.03 12.27 -7.52
C ALA A 64 -15.96 11.73 -6.09
N ILE A 65 -15.94 10.40 -5.92
CA ILE A 65 -15.78 9.75 -4.60
C ILE A 65 -14.48 10.21 -3.95
N ARG A 66 -13.36 10.16 -4.69
CA ARG A 66 -12.05 10.58 -4.18
C ARG A 66 -12.08 12.03 -3.68
N ARG A 67 -12.61 12.95 -4.48
CA ARG A 67 -12.68 14.39 -4.13
C ARG A 67 -13.61 14.69 -2.97
N SER A 68 -14.67 13.89 -2.80
CA SER A 68 -15.58 14.07 -1.67
C SER A 68 -14.96 13.65 -0.33
N HIS A 69 -13.89 12.83 -0.35
CA HIS A 69 -13.31 12.19 0.83
C HIS A 69 -14.33 11.40 1.70
N ARG A 70 -15.47 11.00 1.12
CA ARG A 70 -16.50 10.21 1.80
C ARG A 70 -16.35 8.74 1.41
N PHE A 71 -15.61 7.99 2.24
CA PHE A 71 -15.30 6.58 2.01
C PHE A 71 -16.18 5.60 2.80
N GLY A 72 -17.36 6.03 3.27
CA GLY A 72 -18.21 5.27 4.18
C GLY A 72 -19.46 4.64 3.55
N GLY A 73 -19.58 4.63 2.22
CA GLY A 73 -20.69 4.00 1.52
C GLY A 73 -20.70 2.49 1.74
N GLN A 74 -21.88 1.90 1.95
CA GLN A 74 -22.00 0.46 2.27
C GLN A 74 -21.49 -0.41 1.12
N THR A 75 -21.64 0.06 -0.11
CA THR A 75 -21.27 -0.67 -1.33
C THR A 75 -19.86 -0.35 -1.82
N LEU A 76 -19.16 0.59 -1.18
CA LEU A 76 -17.87 1.11 -1.67
C LEU A 76 -16.81 0.02 -1.80
N MET A 77 -16.66 -0.85 -0.80
CA MET A 77 -15.67 -1.93 -0.84
C MET A 77 -15.89 -2.82 -2.06
N GLN A 78 -17.14 -3.22 -2.33
CA GLN A 78 -17.48 -4.09 -3.45
C GLN A 78 -17.25 -3.39 -4.80
N ALA A 79 -17.59 -2.10 -4.90
CA ALA A 79 -17.32 -1.30 -6.08
C ALA A 79 -15.81 -1.19 -6.36
N VAL A 80 -15.00 -0.91 -5.33
CA VAL A 80 -13.54 -0.85 -5.44
C VAL A 80 -12.97 -2.20 -5.90
N LEU A 81 -13.42 -3.32 -5.33
CA LEU A 81 -12.97 -4.66 -5.74
C LEU A 81 -13.25 -4.93 -7.23
N ARG A 82 -14.44 -4.54 -7.74
CA ARG A 82 -14.76 -4.63 -9.16
C ARG A 82 -13.85 -3.75 -10.01
N ARG A 83 -13.58 -2.50 -9.58
CA ARG A 83 -12.74 -1.56 -10.35
C ARG A 83 -11.25 -1.90 -10.33
N LEU A 84 -10.76 -2.65 -9.33
CA LEU A 84 -9.39 -3.19 -9.36
C LEU A 84 -9.19 -4.23 -10.48
N ALA A 85 -10.28 -4.83 -10.99
CA ALA A 85 -10.25 -5.76 -12.11
C ALA A 85 -10.61 -5.10 -13.46
N ASP A 86 -10.79 -3.77 -13.51
CA ASP A 86 -11.15 -3.05 -14.74
C ASP A 86 -10.09 -3.23 -15.84
N VAL A 87 -10.42 -3.11 -17.12
CA VAL A 87 -9.43 -3.20 -18.20
C VAL A 87 -8.52 -1.98 -18.19
N GLU A 88 -9.05 -0.81 -17.82
CA GLU A 88 -8.32 0.44 -17.90
C GLU A 88 -7.39 0.64 -16.69
N GLY A 89 -6.10 0.91 -16.95
CA GLY A 89 -5.10 1.10 -15.90
C GLY A 89 -5.41 2.28 -14.97
N TRP A 90 -5.90 3.41 -15.51
CA TRP A 90 -6.24 4.58 -14.69
C TRP A 90 -7.41 4.33 -13.73
N LEU A 91 -8.41 3.54 -14.14
CA LEU A 91 -9.49 3.14 -13.23
C LEU A 91 -8.98 2.26 -12.10
N ARG A 92 -8.05 1.33 -12.40
CA ARG A 92 -7.37 0.54 -11.34
C ARG A 92 -6.60 1.44 -10.40
N HIS A 93 -5.83 2.39 -10.95
CA HIS A 93 -5.04 3.33 -10.16
C HIS A 93 -5.92 4.12 -9.18
N ASP A 94 -7.05 4.66 -9.66
CA ASP A 94 -7.98 5.44 -8.83
C ASP A 94 -8.69 4.56 -7.81
N ALA A 95 -9.03 3.31 -8.15
CA ALA A 95 -9.57 2.35 -7.19
C ALA A 95 -8.57 2.02 -6.08
N VAL A 96 -7.28 1.83 -6.40
CA VAL A 96 -6.22 1.64 -5.40
C VAL A 96 -6.08 2.88 -4.52
N TRP A 97 -6.20 4.08 -5.10
CA TRP A 97 -6.14 5.33 -4.35
C TRP A 97 -7.27 5.43 -3.32
N ILE A 98 -8.50 5.14 -3.73
CA ILE A 98 -9.67 5.12 -2.83
C ILE A 98 -9.47 4.09 -1.72
N ALA A 99 -8.95 2.90 -2.04
CA ALA A 99 -8.63 1.89 -1.04
C ALA A 99 -7.61 2.41 0.00
N GLN A 100 -6.60 3.15 -0.46
CA GLN A 100 -5.58 3.74 0.40
C GLN A 100 -6.14 4.85 1.31
N GLU A 101 -6.82 5.85 0.74
CA GLU A 101 -7.34 6.99 1.50
C GLU A 101 -8.50 6.61 2.41
N GLY A 102 -9.37 5.72 1.96
CA GLY A 102 -10.45 5.16 2.77
C GLY A 102 -9.99 4.20 3.85
N GLN A 103 -8.68 3.92 3.96
CA GLN A 103 -8.09 2.95 4.87
C GLN A 103 -8.79 1.58 4.82
N LEU A 104 -9.26 1.21 3.62
CA LEU A 104 -10.00 -0.01 3.40
C LEU A 104 -9.04 -1.19 3.55
N ASP A 105 -9.46 -2.20 4.31
CA ASP A 105 -8.67 -3.40 4.53
C ASP A 105 -9.58 -4.63 4.64
N SER A 106 -9.37 -5.59 3.75
CA SER A 106 -10.03 -6.90 3.77
C SER A 106 -9.11 -7.93 3.11
N ALA A 107 -9.33 -9.21 3.40
CA ALA A 107 -8.55 -10.29 2.78
C ALA A 107 -8.70 -10.29 1.25
N GLU A 108 -9.91 -10.03 0.76
CA GLU A 108 -10.23 -9.91 -0.67
C GLU A 108 -9.53 -8.72 -1.32
N LEU A 109 -9.52 -7.55 -0.64
CA LEU A 109 -8.83 -6.36 -1.13
C LEU A 109 -7.33 -6.59 -1.21
N ARG A 110 -6.72 -7.22 -0.20
CA ARG A 110 -5.30 -7.59 -0.26
C ARG A 110 -5.00 -8.56 -1.40
N ALA A 111 -5.88 -9.51 -1.69
CA ALA A 111 -5.74 -10.42 -2.82
C ALA A 111 -5.90 -9.69 -4.18
N ALA A 112 -6.84 -8.75 -4.28
CA ALA A 112 -7.00 -7.90 -5.46
C ALA A 112 -5.78 -7.00 -5.69
N LEU A 113 -5.26 -6.35 -4.64
CA LEU A 113 -4.05 -5.53 -4.71
C LEU A 113 -2.82 -6.34 -5.14
N ARG A 114 -2.67 -7.59 -4.67
CA ARG A 114 -1.60 -8.49 -5.16
C ARG A 114 -1.71 -8.77 -6.66
N ARG A 115 -2.93 -9.00 -7.16
CA ARG A 115 -3.18 -9.21 -8.59
C ARG A 115 -2.83 -7.98 -9.42
N VAL A 116 -3.23 -6.78 -8.97
CA VAL A 116 -2.91 -5.52 -9.66
C VAL A 116 -1.41 -5.21 -9.61
N ALA A 117 -0.76 -5.44 -8.47
CA ALA A 117 0.67 -5.19 -8.30
C ALA A 117 1.55 -6.14 -9.14
N GLY A 118 1.07 -7.36 -9.42
CA GLY A 118 1.78 -8.33 -10.25
C GLY A 118 3.25 -8.52 -9.84
N ASN A 119 4.15 -8.39 -10.81
CA ASN A 119 5.60 -8.57 -10.63
C ASN A 119 6.37 -7.27 -10.37
N VAL A 120 5.67 -6.17 -10.04
CA VAL A 120 6.32 -4.87 -9.81
C VAL A 120 7.31 -4.92 -8.65
N ARG A 121 8.50 -4.37 -8.91
CA ARG A 121 9.65 -4.26 -7.99
C ARG A 121 9.93 -2.78 -7.68
N LEU A 122 9.78 -2.42 -6.41
CA LEU A 122 10.15 -1.11 -5.90
C LEU A 122 11.64 -1.11 -5.48
N PRO A 123 12.39 -0.02 -5.71
CA PRO A 123 11.95 1.28 -6.22
C PRO A 123 12.06 1.44 -7.76
N GLN A 124 12.63 0.48 -8.49
CA GLN A 124 12.97 0.69 -9.92
C GLN A 124 11.73 0.98 -10.78
N ASP A 125 10.65 0.22 -10.60
CA ASP A 125 9.43 0.40 -11.39
C ASP A 125 8.69 1.71 -11.05
N ALA A 126 8.90 2.28 -9.86
CA ALA A 126 8.34 3.58 -9.52
C ALA A 126 9.02 4.72 -10.29
N VAL A 127 10.33 4.62 -10.50
CA VAL A 127 11.08 5.55 -11.36
C VAL A 127 10.60 5.42 -12.80
N ARG A 128 10.49 4.18 -13.29
CA ARG A 128 9.97 3.88 -14.63
C ARG A 128 8.55 4.43 -14.85
N ALA A 129 7.67 4.31 -13.84
CA ALA A 129 6.33 4.87 -13.90
C ALA A 129 6.37 6.40 -14.00
N ARG A 130 7.23 7.05 -13.22
CA ARG A 130 7.41 8.51 -13.27
C ARG A 130 7.89 8.99 -14.64
N ASP A 131 8.80 8.24 -15.26
CA ASP A 131 9.37 8.58 -16.56
C ASP A 131 8.38 8.30 -17.71
N ASN A 132 7.37 7.44 -17.49
CA ASN A 132 6.30 7.16 -18.43
C ASN A 132 4.91 7.52 -17.86
N PRO A 133 4.50 8.80 -17.92
CA PRO A 133 3.23 9.26 -17.36
C PRO A 133 2.00 8.71 -18.09
N ALA A 134 2.13 8.17 -19.30
CA ALA A 134 1.00 7.63 -20.07
C ALA A 134 0.61 6.20 -19.64
N ASP A 135 1.51 5.46 -19.00
CA ASP A 135 1.30 4.05 -18.64
C ASP A 135 0.49 3.89 -17.34
N GLY A 136 -0.82 4.06 -17.46
CA GLY A 136 -1.75 3.92 -16.34
C GLY A 136 -1.71 2.54 -15.67
N LEU A 137 -1.34 1.48 -16.39
CA LEU A 137 -1.24 0.14 -15.82
C LEU A 137 -0.03 0.02 -14.89
N LEU A 138 1.12 0.54 -15.30
CA LEU A 138 2.32 0.59 -14.46
C LEU A 138 2.10 1.47 -13.22
N HIS A 139 1.46 2.64 -13.38
CA HIS A 139 1.08 3.51 -12.26
C HIS A 139 0.17 2.81 -11.25
N ALA A 140 -0.86 2.10 -11.75
CA ALA A 140 -1.75 1.33 -10.89
C ALA A 140 -1.02 0.22 -10.13
N ALA A 141 -0.13 -0.52 -10.80
CA ALA A 141 0.60 -1.63 -10.22
C ALA A 141 1.62 -1.17 -9.17
N VAL A 142 2.35 -0.07 -9.44
CA VAL A 142 3.27 0.56 -8.48
C VAL A 142 2.52 1.04 -7.24
N ARG A 143 1.39 1.74 -7.41
CA ARG A 143 0.58 2.17 -6.27
C ARG A 143 0.03 0.98 -5.49
N ALA A 144 -0.48 -0.03 -6.17
CA ALA A 144 -1.01 -1.24 -5.51
C ALA A 144 0.06 -1.92 -4.65
N ARG A 145 1.32 -1.97 -5.12
CA ARG A 145 2.45 -2.48 -4.34
C ARG A 145 2.70 -1.63 -3.09
N HIS A 146 2.75 -0.31 -3.21
CA HIS A 146 2.93 0.59 -2.05
C HIS A 146 1.84 0.40 -0.99
N VAL A 147 0.58 0.34 -1.41
CA VAL A 147 -0.56 0.13 -0.49
C VAL A 147 -0.49 -1.25 0.17
N LEU A 148 -0.19 -2.28 -0.60
CA LEU A 148 -0.06 -3.64 -0.09
C LEU A 148 1.07 -3.74 0.96
N ASP A 149 2.24 -3.16 0.69
CA ASP A 149 3.36 -3.16 1.62
C ASP A 149 3.01 -2.41 2.92
N ALA A 150 2.26 -1.32 2.83
CA ALA A 150 1.76 -0.59 4.00
C ALA A 150 0.78 -1.43 4.83
N LEU A 151 -0.17 -2.13 4.19
CA LEU A 151 -1.12 -3.02 4.87
C LEU A 151 -0.41 -4.22 5.51
N ILE A 152 0.58 -4.81 4.84
CA ILE A 152 1.40 -5.90 5.40
C ILE A 152 2.15 -5.40 6.63
N LYS A 153 2.82 -4.25 6.55
CA LYS A 153 3.52 -3.63 7.69
C LYS A 153 2.57 -3.37 8.86
N LYS A 154 1.38 -2.82 8.61
CA LYS A 154 0.35 -2.60 9.64
C LYS A 154 -0.05 -3.91 10.31
N SER A 155 -0.31 -4.96 9.53
CA SER A 155 -0.69 -6.27 10.09
C SER A 155 0.44 -6.96 10.87
N ALA A 156 1.69 -6.84 10.40
CA ALA A 156 2.86 -7.35 11.10
C ALA A 156 3.11 -6.60 12.41
N ALA A 157 2.91 -5.28 12.43
CA ALA A 157 3.01 -4.47 13.63
C ALA A 157 1.93 -4.86 14.65
N ALA A 158 0.68 -5.05 14.21
CA ALA A 158 -0.41 -5.51 15.07
C ALA A 158 -0.12 -6.91 15.66
N HIS A 159 0.39 -7.83 14.84
CA HIS A 159 0.79 -9.16 15.29
C HIS A 159 1.95 -9.11 16.31
N ASN A 160 2.98 -8.31 16.05
CA ASN A 160 4.11 -8.14 16.97
C ASN A 160 3.68 -7.48 18.28
N ALA A 161 2.74 -6.52 18.25
CA ALA A 161 2.16 -5.93 19.45
C ALA A 161 1.34 -6.95 20.25
N ALA A 162 0.56 -7.81 19.59
CA ALA A 162 -0.16 -8.89 20.25
C ALA A 162 0.80 -9.89 20.93
N LEU A 163 1.89 -10.27 20.25
CA LEU A 163 2.95 -11.11 20.83
C LEU A 163 3.63 -10.43 22.03
N ALA A 164 3.88 -9.13 21.95
CA ALA A 164 4.53 -8.37 23.04
C ALA A 164 3.61 -8.19 24.25
N ALA A 165 2.29 -8.08 24.02
CA ALA A 165 1.26 -8.00 25.06
C ALA A 165 0.98 -9.33 25.78
N GLY A 166 1.80 -10.36 25.55
CA GLY A 166 1.63 -11.68 26.16
C GLY A 166 0.59 -12.56 25.46
N GLY A 167 0.00 -12.08 24.36
CA GLY A 167 -0.81 -12.89 23.45
C GLY A 167 0.09 -13.84 22.67
N ALA A 168 0.48 -14.94 23.31
CA ALA A 168 0.89 -16.13 22.57
C ALA A 168 -0.20 -16.43 21.53
N LEU A 169 0.19 -16.82 20.32
CA LEU A 169 -0.69 -17.52 19.38
C LEU A 169 -1.64 -18.42 20.18
N ALA A 170 -2.94 -18.37 19.92
CA ALA A 170 -3.86 -19.35 20.47
C ALA A 170 -3.31 -20.75 20.13
N GLY A 171 -2.74 -21.43 21.13
CA GLY A 171 -2.04 -22.71 20.98
C GLY A 171 -0.51 -22.74 21.19
N ALA A 172 0.19 -21.61 21.42
CA ALA A 172 1.64 -21.59 21.64
C ALA A 172 2.06 -21.57 23.13
N ASN A 173 1.17 -22.04 24.01
CA ASN A 173 1.26 -22.14 25.47
C ASN A 173 0.89 -20.82 26.18
N ASP A 174 -0.26 -20.86 26.89
CA ASP A 174 -0.84 -19.82 27.74
C ASP A 174 0.08 -19.40 28.90
N GLY A 175 1.23 -18.82 28.60
CA GLY A 175 2.27 -18.50 29.60
C GLY A 175 2.89 -19.73 30.27
N LYS A 176 2.51 -20.95 29.88
CA LYS A 176 3.06 -22.20 30.41
C LYS A 176 4.37 -22.53 29.69
N PRO A 177 5.41 -23.01 30.40
CA PRO A 177 6.61 -23.51 29.75
C PRO A 177 6.25 -24.61 28.75
N TYR A 178 6.94 -24.64 27.61
CA TYR A 178 6.81 -25.73 26.64
C TYR A 178 6.92 -27.08 27.37
N ALA A 179 6.03 -28.02 27.03
CA ALA A 179 6.04 -29.35 27.61
C ALA A 179 7.44 -29.98 27.51
N GLN A 180 7.84 -30.66 28.59
CA GLN A 180 9.19 -31.21 28.72
C GLN A 180 9.46 -32.24 27.62
N GLY A 181 10.53 -32.07 26.85
CA GLY A 181 10.87 -32.90 25.68
C GLY A 181 10.28 -32.43 24.35
N SER A 182 9.46 -31.38 24.33
CA SER A 182 8.90 -30.84 23.07
C SER A 182 9.95 -30.07 22.26
N ILE A 183 9.77 -30.06 20.92
CA ILE A 183 10.62 -29.30 19.99
C ILE A 183 10.70 -27.81 20.39
N GLY A 184 9.60 -27.24 20.91
CA GLY A 184 9.57 -25.85 21.39
C GLY A 184 10.45 -25.60 22.63
N GLN A 185 10.53 -26.57 23.56
CA GLN A 185 11.44 -26.49 24.69
C GLN A 185 12.90 -26.59 24.23
N ILE A 186 13.20 -27.52 23.32
CA ILE A 186 14.56 -27.73 22.78
C ILE A 186 15.05 -26.47 22.04
N HIS A 187 14.22 -25.89 21.17
CA HIS A 187 14.56 -24.67 20.44
C HIS A 187 14.66 -23.42 21.32
N SER A 188 13.86 -23.31 22.38
CA SER A 188 13.96 -22.20 23.32
C SER A 188 15.22 -22.30 24.19
N ALA A 189 15.54 -23.50 24.69
CA ALA A 189 16.79 -23.81 25.40
C ALA A 189 18.03 -23.56 24.51
N HIS A 190 17.98 -23.98 23.23
CA HIS A 190 19.07 -23.75 22.29
C HIS A 190 19.31 -22.26 22.01
N ARG A 191 18.24 -21.47 21.82
CA ARG A 191 18.34 -20.00 21.68
C ARG A 191 18.92 -19.33 22.92
N GLN A 192 18.53 -19.77 24.12
CA GLN A 192 19.12 -19.24 25.37
C GLN A 192 20.60 -19.60 25.50
N LEU A 193 21.00 -20.83 25.15
CA LEU A 193 22.40 -21.25 25.12
C LEU A 193 23.22 -20.44 24.12
N GLN A 194 22.72 -20.23 22.90
CA GLN A 194 23.39 -19.37 21.92
C GLN A 194 23.56 -17.93 22.41
N ARG A 195 22.54 -17.34 23.05
CA ARG A 195 22.63 -16.01 23.66
C ARG A 195 23.69 -15.95 24.76
N LYS A 196 23.74 -16.96 25.65
CA LYS A 196 24.77 -17.07 26.70
C LYS A 196 26.17 -17.23 26.12
N MET A 197 26.33 -18.04 25.08
CA MET A 197 27.61 -18.22 24.39
C MET A 197 28.07 -16.96 23.67
N ALA A 198 27.17 -16.24 22.99
CA ALA A 198 27.46 -14.97 22.35
C ALA A 198 27.88 -13.91 23.38
N ALA A 199 27.18 -13.81 24.51
CA ALA A 199 27.55 -12.92 25.62
C ALA A 199 28.91 -13.29 26.23
N ARG A 200 29.24 -14.58 26.31
CA ARG A 200 30.55 -15.05 26.80
C ARG A 200 31.69 -14.72 25.82
N LYS A 201 31.45 -14.85 24.51
CA LYS A 201 32.40 -14.42 23.46
C LYS A 201 32.68 -12.91 23.49
N LEU A 202 31.68 -12.10 23.83
CA LEU A 202 31.85 -10.65 23.98
C LEU A 202 32.59 -10.27 25.28
N ARG A 203 32.44 -11.07 26.36
CA ARG A 203 33.19 -10.88 27.62
C ARG A 203 34.61 -11.42 27.56
N SER A 204 34.90 -12.40 26.72
CA SER A 204 36.26 -12.80 26.38
C SER A 204 36.85 -11.83 25.36
N SER A 205 36.95 -10.56 25.72
CA SER A 205 37.82 -9.64 25.01
C SER A 205 39.25 -10.13 25.22
N THR A 206 39.78 -10.93 24.30
CA THR A 206 41.18 -10.77 23.93
C THR A 206 41.35 -9.28 23.70
N LYS A 207 42.04 -8.59 24.62
CA LYS A 207 42.29 -7.15 24.51
C LYS A 207 42.86 -6.91 23.12
N LEU A 208 42.06 -6.37 22.21
CA LEU A 208 42.53 -5.92 20.91
C LEU A 208 43.46 -4.75 21.20
N LYS A 209 44.75 -5.04 21.37
CA LYS A 209 45.78 -4.01 21.45
C LYS A 209 45.93 -3.47 20.04
N PHE A 210 45.23 -2.37 19.76
CA PHE A 210 45.49 -1.60 18.55
C PHE A 210 46.92 -1.08 18.64
N ARG A 211 47.82 -1.68 17.86
CA ARG A 211 49.17 -1.14 17.68
C ARG A 211 49.03 0.09 16.80
N LYS A 212 49.36 1.27 17.33
CA LYS A 212 49.45 2.50 16.55
C LYS A 212 50.42 2.23 15.41
N VAL A 213 49.92 2.21 14.17
CA VAL A 213 50.76 2.14 12.98
C VAL A 213 51.37 3.53 12.83
N GLU A 214 52.64 3.66 13.15
CA GLU A 214 53.37 4.89 12.86
C GLU A 214 53.51 5.02 11.34
N PRO A 215 53.20 6.19 10.77
CA PRO A 215 53.38 6.42 9.34
C PRO A 215 54.86 6.25 9.00
N ARG A 216 55.15 5.46 7.97
CA ARG A 216 56.52 5.13 7.53
C ARG A 216 57.31 6.33 6.98
N TYR A 217 56.67 7.49 6.85
CA TYR A 217 57.23 8.72 6.28
C TYR A 217 56.78 9.92 7.11
N ALA A 218 57.69 10.87 7.34
CA ALA A 218 57.40 12.12 8.03
C ALA A 218 56.40 12.98 7.21
N GLU A 219 55.64 13.85 7.88
CA GLU A 219 54.55 14.67 7.28
C GLU A 219 54.98 15.51 6.05
N ASN A 220 56.28 15.74 5.85
CA ASN A 220 56.83 16.56 4.76
C ASN A 220 57.81 15.81 3.83
N ASP A 221 57.69 14.48 3.70
CA ASP A 221 58.51 13.72 2.74
C ASP A 221 57.82 13.69 1.34
N ASN A 222 58.35 14.48 0.40
CA ASN A 222 57.80 14.65 -0.96
C ASN A 222 57.93 13.42 -1.87
N ARG A 223 58.48 12.30 -1.38
CA ARG A 223 58.54 11.03 -2.12
C ARG A 223 57.18 10.38 -2.36
N ARG A 224 56.12 10.87 -1.70
CA ARG A 224 54.75 10.35 -1.83
C ARG A 224 54.09 10.63 -3.19
N PHE A 225 54.69 11.48 -4.03
CA PHE A 225 54.16 11.87 -5.35
C PHE A 225 54.94 11.28 -6.54
N LEU A 226 55.89 10.37 -6.30
CA LEU A 226 56.66 9.71 -7.35
C LEU A 226 56.32 8.21 -7.44
N LEU A 227 55.04 7.89 -7.63
CA LEU A 227 54.54 6.62 -8.19
C LEU A 227 53.15 6.84 -8.78
#